data_AF-A0AAJ1QUN3-F1
#
_entry.id   AF-A0AAJ1QUN3-F1
#
_cell.length_a   1.000
_cell.length_b   1.000
_cell.length_c   1.000
_cell.angle_alpha   90.00
_cell.angle_beta   90.00
_cell.angle_gamma   90.00
#
_symmetry.space_group_name_H-M   'P 1'
#
loop_
_entity.id
_entity.type
_entity.pdbx_description
1 polymer ?
#
loop_
_entity_poly.entity_id
_entity_poly.type
_entity_poly.pdbx_seq_one_letter_code
_entity_poly.pdbx_strand_id
1 'polypeptide(L)'
;MISHFLELEWKQFTRSASLGKSVSIKILMGFLAIWMLLGFLSVGIGAYFFLEKEFPNNDPFIMANKFIIFFVIIDLLSRYLMQKIPVMDIKPMLILSIKKKKLVNYILTKSIFSFFNFSALTLYIPFAFILIFKGYNFTGVLAWTFFMLTITICVNFINFLINKNNIALGVIIISIASIWISFKYQIFDMTHFFGDVFYTIYKNPLLAIIGLLLSIILYYLNFKQLSNIIYLDGAIKQKEEEVKTADLSMIDKLGDVAPFIKNDIRLIWRNKRTRTVFLMSFLFLLIGLVFFTVKTYKDSEIWQLYGCIFLTGGFAMNYGQFVPAWDSEHYRMLMTQNFSYRKFLDSKWFLMVVMTIILFVLSTPYIYFGFDKYLLIVAGFFFNLGFTPLVMLYMGAFNKKRIDLNASGFGNTQGTSAAQFLVMIPVLILPMIIYAIVNHFFGFNTAVIVIAAVGVISFLSKNRLMNLIEKKYQQNKYKTLHGFKQSE
;
A
#
# COMPACT_ATOMS: atom_id res chain seq x y z
N MET A 1 -21.03 -13.20 24.64
CA MET A 1 -19.92 -12.28 25.00
C MET A 1 -19.07 -11.91 23.78
N ILE A 2 -18.60 -12.86 22.95
CA ILE A 2 -18.00 -12.53 21.64
C ILE A 2 -19.00 -11.76 20.76
N SER A 3 -20.25 -12.21 20.71
CA SER A 3 -21.37 -11.50 20.08
C SER A 3 -21.52 -10.06 20.57
N HIS A 4 -21.39 -9.84 21.88
CA HIS A 4 -21.48 -8.52 22.49
C HIS A 4 -20.31 -7.61 22.09
N PHE A 5 -19.10 -8.13 21.97
CA PHE A 5 -17.98 -7.35 21.44
C PHE A 5 -18.17 -6.96 19.97
N LEU A 6 -18.70 -7.87 19.14
CA LEU A 6 -19.06 -7.55 17.75
C LEU A 6 -20.15 -6.46 17.67
N GLU A 7 -21.13 -6.51 18.58
CA GLU A 7 -22.17 -5.48 18.68
C GLU A 7 -21.58 -4.11 19.08
N LEU A 8 -20.65 -4.07 20.03
CA LEU A 8 -19.95 -2.85 20.43
C LEU A 8 -19.13 -2.24 19.28
N GLU A 9 -18.48 -3.07 18.47
CA GLU A 9 -17.77 -2.59 17.27
C GLU A 9 -18.73 -2.03 16.21
N TRP A 10 -19.86 -2.69 15.99
CA TRP A 10 -20.90 -2.15 15.11
C TRP A 10 -21.42 -0.81 15.62
N LYS A 11 -21.63 -0.67 16.93
CA LYS A 11 -21.99 0.60 17.57
C LYS A 11 -20.88 1.64 17.44
N GLN A 12 -19.61 1.28 17.58
CA GLN A 12 -18.47 2.19 17.37
C GLN A 12 -18.41 2.66 15.91
N PHE A 13 -18.57 1.74 14.96
CA PHE A 13 -18.60 2.07 13.54
C PHE A 13 -19.74 3.03 13.21
N THR A 14 -20.96 2.72 13.68
CA THR A 14 -22.21 3.48 13.45
C THR A 14 -22.27 4.83 14.17
N ARG A 15 -21.60 4.97 15.32
CA ARG A 15 -21.58 6.21 16.12
C ARG A 15 -20.34 7.07 15.91
N SER A 16 -19.35 6.60 15.15
CA SER A 16 -18.14 7.37 14.87
C SER A 16 -18.49 8.69 14.18
N ALA A 17 -17.92 9.81 14.65
CA ALA A 17 -18.09 11.13 14.03
C ALA A 17 -17.63 11.17 12.56
N SER A 18 -16.84 10.18 12.15
CA SER A 18 -16.42 9.95 10.77
C SER A 18 -17.59 9.57 9.85
N LEU A 19 -18.63 8.87 10.31
CA LEU A 19 -19.69 8.36 9.45
C LEU A 19 -20.35 9.44 8.61
N GLY A 20 -20.75 10.55 9.23
CA GLY A 20 -21.40 11.65 8.54
C GLY A 20 -20.47 12.46 7.61
N LYS A 21 -19.15 12.45 7.85
CA LYS A 21 -18.15 13.20 7.07
C LYS A 21 -17.40 12.37 6.04
N SER A 22 -17.52 11.04 6.09
CA SER A 22 -16.73 10.09 5.29
C SER A 22 -17.58 9.04 4.57
N VAL A 23 -18.89 9.26 4.37
CA VAL A 23 -19.77 8.31 3.67
C VAL A 23 -19.19 7.91 2.32
N SER A 24 -18.74 8.87 1.51
CA SER A 24 -18.14 8.61 0.19
C SER A 24 -16.88 7.74 0.27
N ILE A 25 -16.09 7.85 1.35
CA ILE A 25 -14.88 7.03 1.56
C ILE A 25 -15.28 5.61 1.94
N LYS A 26 -16.32 5.44 2.76
CA LYS A 26 -16.82 4.11 3.15
C LYS A 26 -17.46 3.40 1.95
N ILE A 27 -18.21 4.13 1.12
CA ILE A 27 -18.73 3.61 -0.16
C ILE A 27 -17.58 3.20 -1.07
N LEU A 28 -16.55 4.05 -1.24
CA LEU A 28 -15.39 3.72 -2.05
C LEU A 28 -14.62 2.51 -1.50
N MET A 29 -14.40 2.42 -0.19
CA MET A 29 -13.74 1.27 0.44
C MET A 29 -14.56 -0.01 0.27
N GLY A 30 -15.88 0.07 0.39
CA GLY A 30 -16.79 -1.05 0.09
C GLY A 30 -16.72 -1.47 -1.36
N PHE A 31 -16.75 -0.52 -2.29
CA PHE A 31 -16.60 -0.75 -3.72
C PHE A 31 -15.25 -1.40 -4.05
N LEU A 32 -14.14 -0.87 -3.53
CA LEU A 32 -12.79 -1.44 -3.72
C LEU A 32 -12.69 -2.85 -3.14
N ALA A 33 -13.27 -3.09 -1.96
CA ALA A 33 -13.30 -4.42 -1.36
C ALA A 33 -14.09 -5.41 -2.24
N ILE A 34 -15.27 -5.02 -2.73
CA ILE A 34 -16.07 -5.84 -3.66
C ILE A 34 -15.30 -6.08 -4.96
N TRP A 35 -14.68 -5.04 -5.54
CA TRP A 35 -13.89 -5.15 -6.75
C TRP A 35 -12.70 -6.11 -6.58
N MET A 36 -12.00 -6.05 -5.45
CA MET A 36 -10.93 -7.01 -5.12
C MET A 36 -11.47 -8.44 -4.97
N LEU A 37 -12.60 -8.63 -4.27
CA LEU A 37 -13.24 -9.94 -4.11
C LEU A 37 -13.70 -10.52 -5.46
N LEU A 38 -14.24 -9.70 -6.35
CA LEU A 38 -14.57 -10.10 -7.72
C LEU A 38 -13.31 -10.48 -8.52
N GLY A 39 -12.20 -9.78 -8.29
CA GLY A 39 -10.89 -10.15 -8.84
C GLY A 39 -10.44 -11.53 -8.36
N PHE A 40 -10.47 -11.80 -7.06
CA PHE A 40 -10.14 -13.12 -6.50
C PHE A 40 -11.07 -14.23 -7.01
N LEU A 41 -12.37 -13.93 -7.13
CA LEU A 41 -13.35 -14.84 -7.72
C LEU A 41 -13.01 -15.16 -9.19
N SER A 42 -12.68 -14.13 -9.96
CA SER A 42 -12.30 -14.27 -11.38
C SER A 42 -11.02 -15.07 -11.53
N VAL A 43 -10.03 -14.88 -10.65
CA VAL A 43 -8.83 -15.73 -10.59
C VAL A 43 -9.20 -17.16 -10.22
N GLY A 44 -10.04 -17.37 -9.20
CA GLY A 44 -10.47 -18.71 -8.79
C GLY A 44 -11.16 -19.50 -9.91
N ILE A 45 -12.07 -18.86 -10.65
CA ILE A 45 -12.77 -19.47 -11.79
C ILE A 45 -11.84 -19.63 -13.00
N GLY A 46 -11.06 -18.59 -13.31
CA GLY A 46 -10.24 -18.52 -14.52
C GLY A 46 -8.93 -19.29 -14.46
N ALA A 47 -8.39 -19.56 -13.27
CA ALA A 47 -7.08 -20.17 -13.09
C ALA A 47 -6.95 -21.52 -13.82
N TYR A 48 -7.99 -22.37 -13.75
CA TYR A 48 -7.99 -23.66 -14.45
C TYR A 48 -7.82 -23.48 -15.96
N PHE A 49 -8.69 -22.67 -16.58
CA PHE A 49 -8.69 -22.45 -18.03
C PHE A 49 -7.42 -21.74 -18.51
N PHE A 50 -6.89 -20.82 -17.71
CA PHE A 50 -5.63 -20.15 -17.99
C PHE A 50 -4.47 -21.15 -18.03
N LEU A 51 -4.39 -22.04 -17.04
CA LEU A 51 -3.35 -23.07 -16.98
C LEU A 51 -3.50 -24.12 -18.09
N GLU A 52 -4.73 -24.52 -18.41
CA GLU A 52 -5.05 -25.41 -19.54
C GLU A 52 -4.59 -24.81 -20.88
N LYS A 53 -4.71 -23.50 -21.04
CA LYS A 53 -4.30 -22.79 -22.27
C LYS A 53 -2.79 -22.59 -22.37
N GLU A 54 -2.13 -22.15 -21.29
CA GLU A 54 -0.69 -21.85 -21.29
C GLU A 54 0.17 -23.11 -21.22
N PHE A 55 -0.33 -24.18 -20.59
CA PHE A 55 0.37 -25.45 -20.42
C PHE A 55 -0.47 -26.63 -20.94
N PRO A 56 -0.76 -26.71 -22.25
CA PRO A 56 -1.71 -27.68 -22.80
C PRO A 56 -1.29 -29.15 -22.62
N ASN A 57 0.00 -29.41 -22.40
CA ASN A 57 0.55 -30.77 -22.22
C ASN A 57 0.60 -31.20 -20.75
N ASN A 58 0.21 -30.34 -19.81
CA ASN A 58 0.26 -30.63 -18.37
C ASN A 58 -1.14 -30.56 -17.76
N ASP A 59 -1.38 -31.39 -16.74
CA ASP A 59 -2.60 -31.32 -15.95
C ASP A 59 -2.71 -29.93 -15.26
N PRO A 60 -3.79 -29.16 -15.48
CA PRO A 60 -3.93 -27.82 -14.92
C PRO A 60 -3.91 -27.79 -13.40
N PHE A 61 -4.42 -28.84 -12.74
CA PHE A 61 -4.43 -28.91 -11.28
C PHE A 61 -3.04 -29.21 -10.72
N ILE A 62 -2.27 -30.10 -11.33
CA ILE A 62 -0.86 -30.33 -10.98
C ILE A 62 -0.06 -29.04 -11.16
N MET A 63 -0.30 -28.31 -12.27
CA MET A 63 0.35 -27.02 -12.51
C MET A 63 -0.06 -25.97 -11.49
N ALA A 64 -1.33 -25.92 -11.07
CA ALA A 64 -1.77 -25.01 -10.01
C ALA A 64 -1.00 -25.28 -8.70
N ASN A 65 -0.86 -26.56 -8.31
CA ASN A 65 -0.17 -26.97 -7.09
C ASN A 65 1.30 -26.53 -7.05
N LYS A 66 1.97 -26.55 -8.20
CA LYS A 66 3.33 -26.03 -8.38
C LYS A 66 3.47 -24.56 -7.96
N PHE A 67 2.46 -23.73 -8.22
CA PHE A 67 2.53 -22.28 -7.93
C PHE A 67 1.97 -21.87 -6.55
N ILE A 68 1.32 -22.76 -5.80
CA ILE A 68 0.68 -22.42 -4.52
C ILE A 68 1.68 -21.81 -3.51
N ILE A 69 2.92 -22.29 -3.47
CA ILE A 69 3.92 -21.79 -2.51
C ILE A 69 4.16 -20.28 -2.69
N PHE A 70 4.13 -19.79 -3.93
CA PHE A 70 4.24 -18.35 -4.20
C PHE A 70 3.02 -17.59 -3.67
N PHE A 71 1.81 -18.13 -3.85
CA PHE A 71 0.59 -17.54 -3.29
C PHE A 71 0.63 -17.48 -1.76
N VAL A 72 1.09 -18.53 -1.08
CA VAL A 72 1.20 -18.58 0.38
C VAL A 72 2.19 -17.53 0.89
N ILE A 73 3.34 -17.38 0.22
CA ILE A 73 4.36 -16.41 0.62
C ILE A 73 3.90 -14.96 0.33
N ILE A 74 3.26 -14.73 -0.82
CA ILE A 74 2.67 -13.43 -1.16
C ILE A 74 1.55 -13.08 -0.18
N ASP A 75 0.70 -14.05 0.21
CA ASP A 75 -0.31 -13.86 1.24
C ASP A 75 0.34 -13.46 2.57
N LEU A 76 1.37 -14.19 3.03
CA LEU A 76 2.11 -13.85 4.24
C LEU A 76 2.73 -12.45 4.19
N LEU A 77 3.40 -12.10 3.07
CA LEU A 77 4.01 -10.79 2.88
C LEU A 77 2.95 -9.68 2.88
N SER A 78 1.86 -9.87 2.15
CA SER A 78 0.77 -8.89 2.08
C SER A 78 0.13 -8.66 3.44
N ARG A 79 -0.08 -9.71 4.23
CA ARG A 79 -0.59 -9.62 5.61
C ARG A 79 0.42 -8.96 6.54
N TYR A 80 1.70 -9.29 6.43
CA TYR A 80 2.75 -8.64 7.22
C TYR A 80 2.78 -7.13 6.99
N LEU A 81 2.56 -6.71 5.74
CA LEU A 81 2.55 -5.29 5.39
C LEU A 81 1.21 -4.62 5.76
N MET A 82 0.07 -5.24 5.46
CA MET A 82 -1.26 -4.59 5.50
C MET A 82 -2.10 -4.92 6.72
N GLN A 83 -1.99 -6.13 7.25
CA GLN A 83 -2.90 -6.64 8.26
C GLN A 83 -2.51 -6.10 9.64
N LYS A 84 -3.27 -5.13 10.14
CA LYS A 84 -3.13 -4.63 11.50
C LYS A 84 -3.71 -5.63 12.51
N ILE A 85 -2.97 -5.93 13.57
CA ILE A 85 -3.49 -6.76 14.66
C ILE A 85 -4.55 -5.96 15.45
N PRO A 86 -5.71 -6.53 15.77
CA PRO A 86 -6.79 -5.86 16.50
C PRO A 86 -6.47 -5.54 17.97
N VAL A 87 -5.21 -5.67 18.41
CA VAL A 87 -4.77 -5.36 19.79
C VAL A 87 -4.98 -3.88 20.15
N MET A 88 -4.99 -2.99 19.17
CA MET A 88 -5.25 -1.56 19.42
C MET A 88 -6.68 -1.30 19.92
N ASP A 89 -7.66 -2.08 19.46
CA ASP A 89 -9.08 -1.87 19.78
C ASP A 89 -9.46 -2.40 21.16
N ILE A 90 -8.67 -3.33 21.73
CA ILE A 90 -8.94 -3.89 23.07
C ILE A 90 -8.37 -3.04 24.22
N LYS A 91 -7.54 -2.02 23.94
CA LYS A 91 -6.93 -1.19 24.99
C LYS A 91 -7.97 -0.61 25.96
N PRO A 92 -9.11 -0.05 25.49
CA PRO A 92 -10.17 0.44 26.39
C PRO A 92 -10.86 -0.68 27.19
N MET A 93 -10.76 -1.94 26.75
CA MET A 93 -11.35 -3.08 27.45
C MET A 93 -10.46 -3.60 28.57
N LEU A 94 -9.18 -3.21 28.63
CA LEU A 94 -8.23 -3.67 29.66
C LEU A 94 -8.52 -3.11 31.05
N ILE A 95 -9.21 -1.97 31.12
CA ILE A 95 -9.65 -1.36 32.38
C ILE A 95 -10.98 -1.94 32.89
N LEU A 96 -11.67 -2.73 32.07
CA LEU A 96 -12.93 -3.38 32.45
C LEU A 96 -12.63 -4.71 33.15
N SER A 97 -13.58 -5.19 33.95
CA SER A 97 -13.50 -6.46 34.70
C SER A 97 -13.64 -7.72 33.81
N ILE A 98 -12.99 -7.72 32.64
CA ILE A 98 -13.00 -8.82 31.68
C ILE A 98 -11.72 -9.65 31.84
N LYS A 99 -11.86 -10.96 32.01
CA LYS A 99 -10.71 -11.88 32.10
C LYS A 99 -9.83 -11.77 30.85
N LYS A 100 -8.53 -11.55 31.02
CA LYS A 100 -7.52 -11.45 29.96
C LYS A 100 -7.58 -12.58 28.93
N LYS A 101 -7.73 -13.83 29.38
CA LYS A 101 -7.89 -15.01 28.49
C LYS A 101 -9.03 -14.84 27.48
N LYS A 102 -10.13 -14.19 27.89
CA LYS A 102 -11.28 -13.93 27.00
C LYS A 102 -10.96 -12.86 25.95
N LEU A 103 -10.23 -11.81 26.33
CA LEU A 103 -9.76 -10.78 25.39
C LEU A 103 -8.80 -11.35 24.35
N VAL A 104 -7.86 -12.21 24.77
CA VAL A 104 -6.93 -12.90 23.86
C VAL A 104 -7.69 -13.79 22.88
N ASN A 105 -8.62 -14.62 23.38
CA ASN A 105 -9.45 -15.47 22.51
C ASN A 105 -10.29 -14.63 21.54
N TYR A 106 -10.86 -13.51 21.99
CA TYR A 106 -11.61 -12.61 21.12
C TYR A 106 -10.75 -12.07 19.96
N ILE A 107 -9.53 -11.60 20.24
CA ILE A 107 -8.59 -11.13 19.20
C ILE A 107 -8.30 -12.24 18.18
N LEU A 108 -7.98 -13.44 18.67
CA LEU A 108 -7.62 -14.55 17.79
C LEU A 108 -8.80 -15.01 16.94
N THR A 109 -9.98 -15.18 17.53
CA THR A 109 -11.20 -15.52 16.79
C THR A 109 -11.56 -14.44 15.78
N LYS A 110 -11.47 -13.15 16.14
CA LYS A 110 -11.72 -12.03 15.22
C LYS A 110 -10.79 -12.07 14.01
N SER A 111 -9.52 -12.44 14.21
CA SER A 111 -8.53 -12.53 13.11
C SER A 111 -8.87 -13.58 12.05
N ILE A 112 -9.61 -14.63 12.42
CA ILE A 112 -10.08 -15.67 11.49
C ILE A 112 -11.05 -15.07 10.47
N PHE A 113 -11.86 -14.09 10.86
CA PHE A 113 -12.81 -13.39 9.99
C PHE A 113 -12.19 -12.14 9.31
N SER A 114 -10.88 -12.13 9.12
CA SER A 114 -10.19 -11.04 8.40
C SER A 114 -10.52 -11.04 6.90
N PHE A 115 -10.43 -9.86 6.26
CA PHE A 115 -10.61 -9.72 4.81
C PHE A 115 -9.71 -10.67 4.01
N PHE A 116 -8.46 -10.88 4.44
CA PHE A 116 -7.54 -11.80 3.77
C PHE A 116 -8.02 -13.25 3.81
N ASN A 117 -8.53 -13.73 4.95
CA ASN A 117 -9.08 -15.08 5.03
C ASN A 117 -10.37 -15.21 4.19
N PHE A 118 -11.19 -14.16 4.16
CA PHE A 118 -12.36 -14.13 3.28
C PHE A 118 -11.99 -14.13 1.79
N SER A 119 -10.93 -13.40 1.41
CA SER A 119 -10.44 -13.40 0.03
C SER A 119 -9.93 -14.77 -0.43
N ALA A 120 -9.33 -15.54 0.47
CA ALA A 120 -8.93 -16.91 0.20
C ALA A 120 -10.14 -17.82 -0.06
N LEU A 121 -11.26 -17.65 0.67
CA LEU A 121 -12.51 -18.38 0.39
C LEU A 121 -12.99 -18.10 -1.03
N THR A 122 -13.01 -16.82 -1.44
CA THR A 122 -13.43 -16.41 -2.79
C THR A 122 -12.49 -16.87 -3.90
N LEU A 123 -11.25 -17.27 -3.58
CA LEU A 123 -10.30 -17.80 -4.56
C LEU A 123 -10.35 -19.33 -4.64
N TYR A 124 -10.22 -20.02 -3.51
CA TYR A 124 -10.07 -21.49 -3.50
C TYR A 124 -11.39 -22.23 -3.72
N ILE A 125 -12.52 -21.72 -3.22
CA ILE A 125 -13.82 -22.41 -3.38
C ILE A 125 -14.26 -22.44 -4.85
N PRO A 126 -14.24 -21.33 -5.62
CA PRO A 126 -14.58 -21.39 -7.03
C PRO A 126 -13.63 -22.26 -7.85
N PHE A 127 -12.33 -22.24 -7.54
CA PHE A 127 -11.35 -23.10 -8.21
C PHE A 127 -11.67 -24.59 -7.97
N ALA A 128 -11.98 -24.96 -6.72
CA ALA A 128 -12.41 -26.30 -6.37
C ALA A 128 -13.68 -26.74 -7.11
N PHE A 129 -14.64 -25.82 -7.27
CA PHE A 129 -15.87 -26.10 -8.04
C PHE A 129 -15.57 -26.41 -9.51
N ILE A 130 -14.66 -25.64 -10.14
CA ILE A 130 -14.22 -25.90 -11.52
C ILE A 130 -13.49 -27.25 -11.63
N LEU A 131 -12.64 -27.61 -10.66
CA LEU A 131 -11.98 -28.92 -10.64
C LEU A 131 -13.00 -30.06 -10.58
N ILE A 132 -14.01 -29.97 -9.71
CA ILE A 132 -15.07 -30.99 -9.62
C ILE A 132 -15.83 -31.09 -10.95
N PHE A 133 -16.17 -29.94 -11.56
CA PHE A 133 -16.85 -29.90 -12.84
C PHE A 133 -16.02 -30.51 -13.99
N LYS A 134 -14.70 -30.37 -13.93
CA LYS A 134 -13.74 -30.95 -14.89
C LYS A 134 -13.42 -32.43 -14.62
N GLY A 135 -14.10 -33.07 -13.67
CA GLY A 135 -14.02 -34.52 -13.45
C GLY A 135 -12.98 -34.97 -12.43
N TYR A 136 -12.37 -34.06 -11.66
CA TYR A 136 -11.47 -34.45 -10.57
C TYR A 136 -12.23 -35.10 -9.42
N ASN A 137 -11.55 -35.95 -8.64
CA ASN A 137 -12.17 -36.68 -7.54
C ASN A 137 -12.73 -35.72 -6.47
N PHE A 138 -14.03 -35.82 -6.21
CA PHE A 138 -14.75 -34.94 -5.28
C PHE A 138 -14.12 -34.88 -3.88
N THR A 139 -13.83 -36.05 -3.28
CA THR A 139 -13.26 -36.16 -1.94
C THR A 139 -11.85 -35.56 -1.88
N GLY A 140 -11.02 -35.86 -2.88
CA GLY A 140 -9.67 -35.30 -3.01
C GLY A 140 -9.70 -33.77 -3.12
N VAL A 141 -10.58 -33.22 -3.97
CA VAL A 141 -10.70 -31.76 -4.16
C VAL A 141 -11.18 -31.09 -2.87
N LEU A 142 -12.17 -31.67 -2.17
CA LEU A 142 -12.64 -31.12 -0.89
C LEU A 142 -11.55 -31.12 0.17
N ALA A 143 -10.78 -32.21 0.30
CA ALA A 143 -9.69 -32.30 1.25
C ALA A 143 -8.57 -31.30 0.94
N TRP A 144 -8.20 -31.16 -0.33
CA TRP A 144 -7.27 -30.15 -0.79
C TRP A 144 -7.77 -28.73 -0.48
N THR A 145 -9.05 -28.44 -0.74
CA THR A 145 -9.66 -27.12 -0.47
C THR A 145 -9.65 -26.81 1.02
N PHE A 146 -10.04 -27.78 1.86
CA PHE A 146 -9.98 -27.65 3.31
C PHE A 146 -8.55 -27.37 3.79
N PHE A 147 -7.57 -28.07 3.24
CA PHE A 147 -6.17 -27.83 3.56
C PHE A 147 -5.72 -26.42 3.16
N MET A 148 -6.09 -25.94 1.97
CA MET A 148 -5.76 -24.58 1.53
C MET A 148 -6.35 -23.49 2.43
N LEU A 149 -7.59 -23.69 2.91
CA LEU A 149 -8.23 -22.78 3.86
C LEU A 149 -7.55 -22.81 5.25
N THR A 150 -7.17 -24.00 5.74
CA THR A 150 -6.46 -24.12 7.02
C THR A 150 -5.03 -23.57 6.94
N ILE A 151 -4.33 -23.72 5.80
CA ILE A 151 -3.05 -23.05 5.53
C ILE A 151 -3.21 -21.52 5.57
N THR A 152 -4.26 -20.99 4.97
CA THR A 152 -4.55 -19.54 5.03
C THR A 152 -4.70 -19.05 6.48
N ILE A 153 -5.37 -19.85 7.33
CA ILE A 153 -5.48 -19.56 8.78
C ILE A 153 -4.11 -19.68 9.47
N CYS A 154 -3.28 -20.65 9.09
CA CYS A 154 -1.90 -20.77 9.59
C CYS A 154 -1.09 -19.52 9.23
N VAL A 155 -1.17 -19.04 7.99
CA VAL A 155 -0.50 -17.80 7.54
C VAL A 155 -0.96 -16.60 8.36
N ASN A 156 -2.26 -16.48 8.65
CA ASN A 156 -2.81 -15.45 9.53
C ASN A 156 -2.17 -15.49 10.93
N PHE A 157 -2.05 -16.68 11.54
CA PHE A 157 -1.46 -16.83 12.86
C PHE A 157 0.06 -16.68 12.87
N ILE A 158 0.76 -17.12 11.83
CA ILE A 158 2.20 -16.86 11.65
C ILE A 158 2.43 -15.35 11.61
N ASN A 159 1.62 -14.62 10.84
CA ASN A 159 1.70 -13.17 10.75
C ASN A 159 1.60 -12.51 12.14
N PHE A 160 0.71 -12.99 13.01
CA PHE A 160 0.58 -12.47 14.38
C PHE A 160 1.83 -12.71 15.23
N LEU A 161 2.47 -13.88 15.10
CA LEU A 161 3.69 -14.22 15.85
C LEU A 161 4.87 -13.32 15.45
N ILE A 162 5.01 -13.04 14.14
CA ILE A 162 6.16 -12.32 13.59
C ILE A 162 5.95 -10.81 13.47
N ASN A 163 4.74 -10.30 13.71
CA ASN A 163 4.37 -8.93 13.37
C ASN A 163 5.36 -7.87 13.92
N LYS A 164 5.78 -6.95 13.05
CA LYS A 164 6.74 -5.86 13.32
C LYS A 164 8.16 -6.32 13.71
N ASN A 165 8.51 -7.59 13.52
CA ASN A 165 9.89 -8.04 13.64
C ASN A 165 10.64 -7.84 12.30
N ASN A 166 11.57 -6.89 12.25
CA ASN A 166 12.36 -6.61 11.05
C ASN A 166 13.19 -7.81 10.57
N ILE A 167 13.62 -8.70 11.48
CA ILE A 167 14.34 -9.93 11.13
C ILE A 167 13.40 -10.87 10.38
N ALA A 168 12.17 -11.03 10.84
CA ALA A 168 11.18 -11.87 10.16
C ALA A 168 10.84 -11.35 8.76
N LEU A 169 10.73 -10.02 8.60
CA LEU A 169 10.59 -9.37 7.29
C LEU A 169 11.77 -9.73 6.38
N GLY A 170 13.02 -9.59 6.88
CA GLY A 170 14.22 -9.98 6.16
C GLY A 170 14.21 -11.44 5.71
N VAL A 171 13.81 -12.36 6.60
CA VAL A 171 13.68 -13.79 6.29
C VAL A 171 12.62 -14.05 5.22
N ILE A 172 11.47 -13.38 5.25
CA ILE A 172 10.43 -13.49 4.20
C ILE A 172 10.97 -13.02 2.85
N ILE A 173 11.65 -11.87 2.80
CA ILE A 173 12.23 -11.35 1.56
C ILE A 173 13.32 -12.29 1.02
N ILE A 174 14.22 -12.77 1.89
CA ILE A 174 15.28 -13.69 1.51
C ILE A 174 14.69 -15.00 1.00
N SER A 175 13.66 -15.56 1.64
CA SER A 175 13.02 -16.78 1.16
C SER A 175 12.35 -16.60 -0.21
N ILE A 176 11.69 -15.47 -0.47
CA ILE A 176 11.18 -15.12 -1.82
C ILE A 176 12.33 -15.06 -2.83
N ALA A 177 13.40 -14.33 -2.50
CA ALA A 177 14.56 -14.15 -3.38
C ALA A 177 15.23 -15.50 -3.67
N SER A 178 15.43 -16.35 -2.65
CA SER A 178 16.02 -17.67 -2.79
C SER A 178 15.16 -18.59 -3.67
N ILE A 179 13.84 -18.61 -3.49
CA ILE A 179 12.94 -19.41 -4.35
C ILE A 179 12.99 -18.89 -5.79
N TRP A 180 12.98 -17.58 -6.00
CA TRP A 180 13.05 -16.99 -7.33
C TRP A 180 14.39 -17.24 -8.03
N ILE A 181 15.51 -17.12 -7.31
CA ILE A 181 16.86 -17.46 -7.80
C ILE A 181 16.92 -18.94 -8.16
N SER A 182 16.42 -19.81 -7.28
CA SER A 182 16.38 -21.25 -7.53
C SER A 182 15.56 -21.60 -8.77
N PHE A 183 14.40 -20.95 -8.96
CA PHE A 183 13.56 -21.10 -10.14
C PHE A 183 14.24 -20.59 -11.41
N LYS A 184 14.87 -19.41 -11.37
CA LYS A 184 15.50 -18.78 -12.53
C LYS A 184 16.75 -19.52 -13.01
N TYR A 185 17.58 -19.99 -12.09
CA TYR A 185 18.84 -20.68 -12.39
C TYR A 185 18.72 -22.21 -12.35
N GLN A 186 17.50 -22.75 -12.18
CA GLN A 186 17.21 -24.19 -12.15
C GLN A 186 18.08 -24.97 -11.14
N ILE A 187 18.49 -24.35 -10.03
CA ILE A 187 19.40 -24.92 -9.04
C ILE A 187 18.71 -26.04 -8.25
N PHE A 188 17.44 -25.82 -7.88
CA PHE A 188 16.56 -26.80 -7.24
C PHE A 188 15.11 -26.48 -7.65
N ASP A 189 14.37 -27.50 -8.09
CA ASP A 189 12.96 -27.35 -8.48
C ASP A 189 12.05 -27.31 -7.25
N MET A 190 12.13 -26.20 -6.51
CA MET A 190 11.25 -25.90 -5.37
C MET A 190 9.78 -26.02 -5.77
N THR A 191 9.46 -25.59 -6.99
CA THR A 191 8.11 -25.57 -7.52
C THR A 191 7.56 -27.00 -7.65
N HIS A 192 8.37 -27.94 -8.14
CA HIS A 192 7.99 -29.36 -8.20
C HIS A 192 7.86 -29.97 -6.80
N PHE A 193 8.83 -29.74 -5.91
CA PHE A 193 8.79 -30.27 -4.55
C PHE A 193 7.50 -29.85 -3.80
N PHE A 194 7.20 -28.54 -3.78
CA PHE A 194 5.99 -28.05 -3.14
C PHE A 194 4.73 -28.49 -3.89
N GLY A 195 4.78 -28.55 -5.23
CA GLY A 195 3.70 -29.08 -6.05
C GLY A 195 3.29 -30.50 -5.66
N ASP A 196 4.27 -31.38 -5.47
CA ASP A 196 4.03 -32.76 -5.02
C ASP A 196 3.43 -32.80 -3.60
N VAL A 197 3.92 -31.95 -2.69
CA VAL A 197 3.39 -31.86 -1.32
C VAL A 197 1.89 -31.51 -1.33
N PHE A 198 1.50 -30.46 -2.06
CA PHE A 198 0.09 -30.04 -2.12
C PHE A 198 -0.78 -31.06 -2.87
N TYR A 199 -0.26 -31.63 -3.96
CA TYR A 199 -0.98 -32.65 -4.73
C TYR A 199 -1.15 -33.98 -3.96
N THR A 200 -0.22 -34.31 -3.05
CA THR A 200 -0.33 -35.48 -2.18
C THR A 200 -1.54 -35.40 -1.26
N ILE A 201 -1.99 -34.20 -0.89
CA ILE A 201 -3.20 -34.02 -0.08
C ILE A 201 -4.47 -34.34 -0.86
N TYR A 202 -4.49 -34.02 -2.15
CA TYR A 202 -5.56 -34.47 -3.04
C TYR A 202 -5.58 -36.01 -3.17
N LYS A 203 -4.40 -36.64 -3.33
CA LYS A 203 -4.29 -38.10 -3.43
C LYS A 203 -4.68 -38.82 -2.13
N ASN A 204 -4.31 -38.24 -0.98
CA ASN A 204 -4.53 -38.79 0.34
C ASN A 204 -5.32 -37.80 1.22
N PRO A 205 -6.66 -37.77 1.09
CA PRO A 205 -7.53 -36.79 1.76
C PRO A 205 -7.31 -36.63 3.28
N LEU A 206 -6.92 -37.70 3.97
CA LEU A 206 -6.66 -37.67 5.42
C LEU A 206 -5.53 -36.72 5.82
N LEU A 207 -4.57 -36.45 4.94
CA LEU A 207 -3.46 -35.54 5.21
C LEU A 207 -3.92 -34.09 5.38
N ALA A 208 -5.13 -33.73 4.93
CA ALA A 208 -5.67 -32.40 5.13
C ALA A 208 -5.81 -32.02 6.62
N ILE A 209 -5.89 -33.02 7.52
CA ILE A 209 -5.91 -32.84 8.98
C ILE A 209 -4.62 -32.18 9.49
N ILE A 210 -3.49 -32.33 8.80
CA ILE A 210 -2.22 -31.70 9.17
C ILE A 210 -2.36 -30.18 9.21
N GLY A 211 -3.07 -29.58 8.24
CA GLY A 211 -3.33 -28.14 8.22
C GLY A 211 -4.15 -27.67 9.43
N LEU A 212 -5.14 -28.46 9.84
CA LEU A 212 -5.93 -28.20 11.03
C LEU A 212 -5.08 -28.28 12.30
N LEU A 213 -4.30 -29.34 12.48
CA LEU A 213 -3.41 -29.51 13.63
C LEU A 213 -2.41 -28.36 13.73
N LEU A 214 -1.79 -27.97 12.62
CA LEU A 214 -0.86 -26.84 12.57
C LEU A 214 -1.55 -25.53 12.99
N SER A 215 -2.79 -25.29 12.53
CA SER A 215 -3.55 -24.10 12.90
C SER A 215 -3.86 -24.04 14.41
N ILE A 216 -4.13 -25.19 15.04
CA ILE A 216 -4.37 -25.30 16.49
C ILE A 216 -3.08 -25.01 17.27
N ILE A 217 -1.95 -25.58 16.84
CA ILE A 217 -0.63 -25.32 17.45
C ILE A 217 -0.31 -23.82 17.37
N LEU A 218 -0.46 -23.22 16.19
CA LEU A 218 -0.22 -21.79 15.99
C LEU A 218 -1.18 -20.91 16.80
N TYR A 219 -2.44 -21.32 16.94
CA TYR A 219 -3.40 -20.65 17.82
C TYR A 219 -2.91 -20.64 19.27
N TYR A 220 -2.44 -21.79 19.77
CA TYR A 220 -1.92 -21.91 21.14
C TYR A 220 -0.66 -21.05 21.36
N LEU A 221 0.29 -21.08 20.42
CA LEU A 221 1.49 -20.24 20.48
C LEU A 221 1.14 -18.75 20.53
N ASN A 222 0.21 -18.32 19.68
CA ASN A 222 -0.29 -16.94 19.68
C ASN A 222 -1.00 -16.59 20.99
N PHE A 223 -1.81 -17.50 21.52
CA PHE A 223 -2.50 -17.30 22.79
C PHE A 223 -1.49 -17.07 23.93
N LYS A 224 -0.42 -17.88 23.98
CA LYS A 224 0.67 -17.73 24.96
C LYS A 224 1.39 -16.39 24.80
N GLN A 225 1.76 -16.02 23.58
CA GLN A 225 2.45 -14.76 23.29
C GLN A 225 1.59 -13.52 23.62
N LEU A 226 0.35 -13.46 23.15
CA LEU A 226 -0.56 -12.34 23.43
C LEU A 226 -0.91 -12.24 24.91
N SER A 227 -1.07 -13.37 25.59
CA SER A 227 -1.24 -13.40 27.05
C SER A 227 -0.03 -12.85 27.79
N ASN A 228 1.16 -12.80 27.21
CA ASN A 228 2.34 -12.19 27.84
C ASN A 228 2.52 -10.71 27.47
N ILE A 229 1.89 -10.21 26.40
CA ILE A 229 2.09 -8.83 25.91
C ILE A 229 0.98 -7.89 26.38
N ILE A 230 -0.25 -8.38 26.56
CA ILE A 230 -1.40 -7.57 26.93
C ILE A 230 -1.34 -7.24 28.44
N TYR A 231 -0.52 -6.26 28.81
CA TYR A 231 -0.45 -5.65 30.14
C TYR A 231 -0.57 -4.13 30.01
N LEU A 232 -1.18 -3.48 31.01
CA LEU A 232 -1.33 -2.02 31.05
C LEU A 232 0.05 -1.32 31.00
N ASP A 233 1.04 -1.85 31.73
CA ASP A 233 2.38 -1.25 31.82
C ASP A 233 3.17 -1.31 30.51
N GLY A 234 2.97 -2.36 29.70
CA GLY A 234 3.54 -2.47 28.35
C GLY A 234 2.92 -1.48 27.36
N ALA A 235 1.72 -0.96 27.64
CA ALA A 235 1.07 0.07 26.83
C ALA A 235 1.50 1.50 27.22
N ILE A 236 2.08 1.69 28.41
CA ILE A 236 2.46 2.99 28.99
C ILE A 236 3.96 3.28 28.81
N LYS A 237 4.81 2.26 28.67
CA LYS A 237 6.24 2.45 28.46
C LYS A 237 6.50 3.08 27.08
N GLN A 238 6.63 4.41 27.05
CA GLN A 238 7.20 5.11 25.90
C GLN A 238 8.60 4.52 25.68
N LYS A 239 8.87 4.04 24.47
CA LYS A 239 10.24 3.73 24.09
C LYS A 239 11.02 5.05 24.16
N GLU A 240 11.95 5.15 25.08
CA GLU A 240 12.99 6.17 25.06
C GLU A 240 13.89 5.86 23.85
N GLU A 241 13.57 6.42 22.69
CA GLU A 241 14.50 6.46 21.57
C GLU A 241 15.43 7.66 21.76
N GLU A 242 16.73 7.41 21.91
CA GLU A 242 17.74 8.45 21.85
C GLU A 242 17.59 9.25 20.55
N VAL A 243 17.38 10.56 20.69
CA VAL A 243 17.25 11.46 19.54
C VAL A 243 18.63 11.66 18.93
N LYS A 244 18.98 10.85 17.93
CA LYS A 244 20.13 11.12 17.07
C LYS A 244 19.80 12.33 16.18
N THR A 245 20.33 13.49 16.53
CA THR A 245 20.25 14.69 15.71
C THR A 245 21.19 14.56 14.51
N ALA A 246 20.64 14.43 13.31
CA ALA A 246 21.42 14.55 12.09
C ALA A 246 21.88 16.01 11.92
N ASP A 247 23.17 16.23 11.64
CA ASP A 247 23.64 17.54 11.20
C ASP A 247 23.11 17.83 9.80
N LEU A 248 22.38 18.94 9.68
CA LEU A 248 21.77 19.42 8.44
C LEU A 248 22.33 20.78 8.03
N SER A 249 23.53 21.14 8.50
CA SER A 249 24.24 22.39 8.20
C SER A 249 24.31 22.71 6.70
N MET A 250 24.41 21.70 5.83
CA MET A 250 24.39 21.87 4.38
C MET A 250 23.12 22.58 3.85
N ILE A 251 21.99 22.44 4.55
CA ILE A 251 20.69 22.99 4.15
C ILE A 251 20.60 24.50 4.43
N ASP A 252 21.45 25.05 5.30
CA ASP A 252 21.46 26.49 5.62
C ASP A 252 21.74 27.36 4.38
N LYS A 253 22.40 26.78 3.36
CA LYS A 253 22.63 27.41 2.05
C LYS A 253 21.34 27.75 1.29
N LEU A 254 20.19 27.20 1.69
CA LEU A 254 18.87 27.46 1.08
C LEU A 254 18.16 28.70 1.67
N GLY A 255 18.83 29.45 2.55
CA GLY A 255 18.32 30.72 3.10
C GLY A 255 17.05 30.55 3.92
N ASP A 256 16.09 31.45 3.73
CA ASP A 256 14.88 31.56 4.56
C ASP A 256 13.94 30.34 4.53
N VAL A 257 14.11 29.45 3.54
CA VAL A 257 13.32 28.21 3.41
C VAL A 257 13.98 27.05 4.18
N ALA A 258 15.28 27.17 4.49
CA ALA A 258 16.06 26.13 5.16
C ALA A 258 15.45 25.61 6.47
N PRO A 259 14.89 26.45 7.38
CA PRO A 259 14.29 25.96 8.62
C PRO A 259 13.12 25.00 8.38
N PHE A 260 12.29 25.27 7.35
CA PHE A 260 11.17 24.42 6.99
C PHE A 260 11.64 23.10 6.39
N ILE A 261 12.64 23.14 5.49
CA ILE A 261 13.20 21.93 4.87
C ILE A 261 13.86 21.04 5.93
N LYS A 262 14.61 21.62 6.87
CA LYS A 262 15.18 20.88 8.01
C LYS A 262 14.10 20.20 8.84
N ASN A 263 13.00 20.90 9.10
CA ASN A 263 11.86 20.33 9.82
C ASN A 263 11.20 19.20 9.02
N ASP A 264 11.06 19.35 7.70
CA ASP A 264 10.50 18.30 6.84
C ASP A 264 11.35 17.04 6.82
N ILE A 265 12.67 17.17 6.73
CA ILE A 265 13.60 16.03 6.77
C ILE A 265 13.56 15.35 8.13
N ARG A 266 13.57 16.12 9.22
CA ARG A 266 13.41 15.56 10.58
C ARG A 266 12.07 14.86 10.73
N LEU A 267 10.99 15.43 10.20
CA LEU A 267 9.66 14.84 10.21
C LEU A 267 9.63 13.53 9.43
N ILE A 268 10.31 13.45 8.29
CA ILE A 268 10.44 12.22 7.51
C ILE A 268 11.23 11.15 8.28
N TRP A 269 12.37 11.50 8.87
CA TRP A 269 13.25 10.50 9.48
C TRP A 269 12.77 10.02 10.86
N ARG A 270 12.18 10.92 11.65
CA ARG A 270 11.71 10.65 13.02
C ARG A 270 10.43 9.83 13.05
N ASN A 271 9.53 10.04 12.10
CA ASN A 271 8.20 9.44 12.17
C ASN A 271 8.07 8.23 11.23
N LYS A 272 7.48 7.15 11.75
CA LYS A 272 7.34 5.88 11.01
C LYS A 272 6.58 6.08 9.70
N ARG A 273 5.46 6.81 9.71
CA ARG A 273 4.58 6.95 8.56
C ARG A 273 5.23 7.69 7.40
N THR A 274 5.81 8.85 7.66
CA THR A 274 6.49 9.69 6.65
C THR A 274 7.75 9.03 6.12
N ARG A 275 8.51 8.34 6.99
CA ARG A 275 9.63 7.50 6.56
C ARG A 275 9.18 6.40 5.60
N THR A 276 8.07 5.72 5.91
CA THR A 276 7.51 4.70 5.01
C THR A 276 7.08 5.32 3.68
N VAL A 277 6.39 6.46 3.67
CA VAL A 277 6.00 7.13 2.41
C VAL A 277 7.22 7.54 1.59
N PHE A 278 8.24 8.07 2.23
CA PHE A 278 9.51 8.41 1.58
C PHE A 278 10.18 7.15 0.97
N LEU A 279 10.34 6.07 1.72
CA LEU A 279 10.95 4.84 1.22
C LEU A 279 10.12 4.16 0.12
N MET A 280 8.79 4.16 0.27
CA MET A 280 7.87 3.62 -0.74
C MET A 280 7.94 4.40 -2.05
N SER A 281 8.34 5.68 -2.03
CA SER A 281 8.52 6.45 -3.26
C SER A 281 9.55 5.85 -4.21
N PHE A 282 10.57 5.15 -3.69
CA PHE A 282 11.56 4.46 -4.52
C PHE A 282 11.02 3.17 -5.15
N LEU A 283 10.00 2.54 -4.57
CA LEU A 283 9.35 1.38 -5.20
C LEU A 283 8.61 1.76 -6.49
N PHE A 284 8.23 3.04 -6.66
CA PHE A 284 7.67 3.52 -7.93
C PHE A 284 8.66 3.44 -9.08
N LEU A 285 9.97 3.38 -8.81
CA LEU A 285 10.95 3.11 -9.86
C LEU A 285 10.66 1.77 -10.54
N LEU A 286 10.33 0.74 -9.77
CA LEU A 286 10.05 -0.61 -10.28
C LEU A 286 8.80 -0.69 -11.17
N ILE A 287 7.89 0.29 -11.07
CA ILE A 287 6.66 0.32 -11.88
C ILE A 287 7.00 0.43 -13.37
N GLY A 288 8.10 1.10 -13.73
CA GLY A 288 8.56 1.13 -15.13
C GLY A 288 8.80 -0.26 -15.70
N LEU A 289 9.24 -1.23 -14.90
CA LEU A 289 9.43 -2.61 -15.38
C LEU A 289 8.09 -3.22 -15.82
N VAL A 290 7.03 -3.02 -15.03
CA VAL A 290 5.70 -3.55 -15.35
C VAL A 290 5.21 -2.99 -16.69
N PHE A 291 5.27 -1.66 -16.85
CA PHE A 291 4.74 -1.01 -18.06
C PHE A 291 5.57 -1.26 -19.32
N PHE A 292 6.86 -1.57 -19.20
CA PHE A 292 7.72 -1.85 -20.35
C PHE A 292 7.90 -3.32 -20.70
N THR A 293 7.47 -4.26 -19.83
CA THR A 293 7.67 -5.70 -20.04
C THR A 293 6.39 -6.49 -20.24
N VAL A 294 5.29 -6.13 -19.55
CA VAL A 294 4.03 -6.87 -19.61
C VAL A 294 3.33 -6.62 -20.94
N LYS A 295 2.99 -7.68 -21.69
CA LYS A 295 2.40 -7.61 -23.05
C LYS A 295 1.23 -6.63 -23.18
N THR A 296 0.34 -6.60 -22.19
CA THR A 296 -0.83 -5.70 -22.15
C THR A 296 -0.46 -4.21 -22.19
N TYR A 297 0.68 -3.84 -21.60
CA TYR A 297 1.10 -2.44 -21.46
C TYR A 297 2.25 -2.07 -22.37
N LYS A 298 3.12 -3.03 -22.67
CA LYS A 298 4.33 -2.85 -23.46
C LYS A 298 4.05 -2.29 -24.84
N ASP A 299 2.90 -2.60 -25.44
CA ASP A 299 2.57 -2.17 -26.79
C ASP A 299 1.71 -0.88 -26.83
N SER A 300 1.38 -0.31 -25.67
CA SER A 300 0.56 0.91 -25.58
C SER A 300 1.35 2.08 -25.00
N GLU A 301 1.67 3.06 -25.84
CA GLU A 301 2.41 4.28 -25.46
C GLU A 301 1.71 5.09 -24.35
N ILE A 302 0.37 5.10 -24.34
CA ILE A 302 -0.41 5.80 -23.31
C ILE A 302 -0.18 5.14 -21.94
N TRP A 303 -0.18 3.81 -21.88
CA TRP A 303 0.11 3.09 -20.64
C TRP A 303 1.58 3.22 -20.24
N GLN A 304 2.51 3.24 -21.21
CA GLN A 304 3.91 3.54 -20.94
C GLN A 304 4.10 4.93 -20.33
N LEU A 305 3.45 5.97 -20.87
CA LEU A 305 3.50 7.33 -20.33
C LEU A 305 2.95 7.38 -18.89
N TYR A 306 1.84 6.69 -18.63
CA TYR A 306 1.30 6.56 -17.28
C TYR A 306 2.31 5.97 -16.29
N GLY A 307 3.00 4.90 -16.68
CA GLY A 307 4.11 4.33 -15.91
C GLY A 307 5.23 5.35 -15.66
N CYS A 308 5.61 6.13 -16.67
CA CYS A 308 6.65 7.16 -16.59
C CYS A 308 6.30 8.29 -15.60
N ILE A 309 5.03 8.69 -15.56
CA ILE A 309 4.52 9.70 -14.62
C ILE A 309 4.62 9.18 -13.18
N PHE A 310 4.28 7.92 -12.92
CA PHE A 310 4.46 7.31 -11.59
C PHE A 310 5.93 7.18 -11.21
N LEU A 311 6.75 6.76 -12.15
CA LEU A 311 8.16 6.45 -11.94
C LEU A 311 8.95 7.68 -11.43
N THR A 312 8.70 8.88 -11.98
CA THR A 312 9.38 10.12 -11.56
C THR A 312 8.58 10.97 -10.56
N GLY A 313 7.26 10.79 -10.52
CA GLY A 313 6.33 11.58 -9.69
C GLY A 313 5.89 10.92 -8.39
N GLY A 314 6.28 9.66 -8.15
CA GLY A 314 5.79 8.85 -7.04
C GLY A 314 5.91 9.53 -5.67
N PHE A 315 7.02 10.21 -5.39
CA PHE A 315 7.16 10.97 -4.14
C PHE A 315 6.20 12.17 -4.07
N ALA A 316 6.16 13.01 -5.11
CA ALA A 316 5.32 14.20 -5.14
C ALA A 316 3.82 13.86 -5.00
N MET A 317 3.37 12.77 -5.63
CA MET A 317 1.98 12.31 -5.51
C MET A 317 1.68 11.75 -4.11
N ASN A 318 2.55 10.88 -3.59
CA ASN A 318 2.27 10.22 -2.31
C ASN A 318 2.46 11.15 -1.11
N TYR A 319 3.48 12.00 -1.13
CA TYR A 319 3.75 12.95 -0.05
C TYR A 319 2.90 14.22 -0.21
N GLY A 320 2.81 14.78 -1.42
CA GLY A 320 2.15 16.06 -1.68
C GLY A 320 0.66 16.08 -1.37
N GLN A 321 -0.06 15.00 -1.64
CA GLN A 321 -1.51 14.88 -1.35
C GLN A 321 -1.87 15.11 0.13
N PHE A 322 -0.90 14.91 1.03
CA PHE A 322 -1.08 15.04 2.47
C PHE A 322 -0.53 16.35 3.04
N VAL A 323 -0.06 17.30 2.23
CA VAL A 323 0.31 18.63 2.71
C VAL A 323 -0.98 19.45 2.94
N PRO A 324 -1.24 20.05 4.12
CA PRO A 324 -0.36 20.24 5.28
C PRO A 324 -0.67 19.26 6.43
N ALA A 325 -1.42 18.18 6.21
CA ALA A 325 -1.77 17.20 7.22
C ALA A 325 -0.56 16.49 7.85
N TRP A 326 0.59 16.42 7.16
CA TRP A 326 1.86 16.01 7.78
C TRP A 326 2.22 16.84 9.00
N ASP A 327 1.92 18.13 8.98
CA ASP A 327 2.25 19.06 10.07
C ASP A 327 1.11 19.15 11.10
N SER A 328 0.03 18.37 10.96
CA SER A 328 -1.24 18.55 11.68
C SER A 328 -1.11 18.62 13.20
N GLU A 329 -0.13 17.94 13.81
CA GLU A 329 0.09 17.96 15.27
C GLU A 329 0.54 19.32 15.80
N HIS A 330 1.43 20.00 15.07
CA HIS A 330 2.03 21.28 15.45
C HIS A 330 1.56 22.43 14.54
N TYR A 331 0.63 22.16 13.62
CA TYR A 331 0.10 23.12 12.67
C TYR A 331 -0.49 24.36 13.35
N ARG A 332 -1.10 24.21 14.54
CA ARG A 332 -1.59 25.35 15.34
C ARG A 332 -0.47 26.31 15.71
N MET A 333 0.65 25.77 16.20
CA MET A 333 1.81 26.57 16.57
C MET A 333 2.43 27.22 15.34
N LEU A 334 2.57 26.49 14.23
CA LEU A 334 3.05 27.05 12.96
C LEU A 334 2.19 28.25 12.53
N MET A 335 0.88 28.12 12.62
CA MET A 335 -0.07 29.15 12.18
C MET A 335 -0.16 30.39 13.08
N THR A 336 0.47 30.37 14.27
CA THR A 336 0.62 31.53 15.17
C THR A 336 1.99 32.21 15.06
N GLN A 337 2.97 31.58 14.40
CA GLN A 337 4.28 32.20 14.20
C GLN A 337 4.21 33.30 13.14
N ASN A 338 5.09 34.29 13.26
CA ASN A 338 5.25 35.37 12.29
C ASN A 338 6.15 34.94 11.12
N PHE A 339 5.67 34.04 10.26
CA PHE A 339 6.35 33.69 9.01
C PHE A 339 5.42 33.77 7.80
N SER A 340 6.01 33.94 6.63
CA SER A 340 5.26 33.97 5.37
C SER A 340 4.75 32.57 5.01
N TYR A 341 3.44 32.45 4.83
CA TYR A 341 2.79 31.21 4.38
C TYR A 341 3.40 30.72 3.06
N ARG A 342 3.81 31.64 2.21
CA ARG A 342 4.54 31.35 0.96
C ARG A 342 5.81 30.54 1.18
N LYS A 343 6.65 30.92 2.16
CA LYS A 343 7.91 30.21 2.47
C LYS A 343 7.66 28.77 2.92
N PHE A 344 6.61 28.54 3.70
CA PHE A 344 6.18 27.20 4.07
C PHE A 344 5.77 26.37 2.85
N LEU A 345 4.98 26.93 1.93
CA LEU A 345 4.59 26.20 0.71
C LEU A 345 5.77 25.97 -0.23
N ASP A 346 6.67 26.94 -0.38
CA ASP A 346 7.88 26.82 -1.19
C ASP A 346 8.81 25.72 -0.67
N SER A 347 8.88 25.48 0.65
CA SER A 347 9.66 24.36 1.21
C SER A 347 9.12 23.01 0.75
N LYS A 348 7.78 22.84 0.79
CA LYS A 348 7.11 21.60 0.36
C LYS A 348 7.26 21.38 -1.14
N TRP A 349 7.13 22.44 -1.92
CA TRP A 349 7.38 22.40 -3.36
C TRP A 349 8.83 21.98 -3.66
N PHE A 350 9.80 22.60 -3.00
CA PHE A 350 11.22 22.31 -3.18
C PHE A 350 11.55 20.85 -2.86
N LEU A 351 11.04 20.34 -1.73
CA LEU A 351 11.21 18.94 -1.34
C LEU A 351 10.70 17.97 -2.42
N MET A 352 9.53 18.25 -3.00
CA MET A 352 8.98 17.41 -4.08
C MET A 352 9.83 17.48 -5.35
N VAL A 353 10.28 18.67 -5.75
CA VAL A 353 11.14 18.85 -6.93
C VAL A 353 12.46 18.11 -6.79
N VAL A 354 13.15 18.25 -5.65
CA VAL A 354 14.41 17.55 -5.38
C VAL A 354 14.23 16.04 -5.48
N MET A 355 13.16 15.50 -4.89
CA MET A 355 12.88 14.07 -4.98
C MET A 355 12.55 13.60 -6.39
N THR A 356 11.81 14.39 -7.17
CA THR A 356 11.56 14.09 -8.59
C THR A 356 12.85 14.06 -9.42
N ILE A 357 13.81 14.96 -9.14
CA ILE A 357 15.14 14.94 -9.78
C ILE A 357 15.90 13.67 -9.40
N ILE A 358 15.92 13.29 -8.12
CA ILE A 358 16.59 12.06 -7.66
C ILE A 358 15.98 10.83 -8.34
N LEU A 359 14.65 10.71 -8.38
CA LEU A 359 13.96 9.59 -9.02
C LEU A 359 14.22 9.54 -10.53
N PHE A 360 14.33 10.70 -11.20
CA PHE A 360 14.70 10.76 -12.61
C PHE A 360 16.16 10.31 -12.87
N VAL A 361 17.11 10.72 -12.02
CA VAL A 361 18.49 10.22 -12.14
C VAL A 361 18.55 8.72 -11.93
N LEU A 362 17.81 8.19 -10.95
CA LEU A 362 17.73 6.76 -10.68
C LEU A 362 16.99 5.97 -11.77
N SER A 363 16.23 6.63 -12.64
CA SER A 363 15.54 5.99 -13.77
C SER A 363 16.40 5.88 -15.03
N THR A 364 17.62 6.39 -15.02
CA THR A 364 18.58 6.25 -16.14
C THR A 364 18.78 4.81 -16.65
N PRO A 365 18.75 3.74 -15.84
CA PRO A 365 18.89 2.37 -16.35
C PRO A 365 17.78 1.96 -17.34
N TYR A 366 16.64 2.66 -17.35
CA TYR A 366 15.53 2.37 -18.27
C TYR A 366 15.84 2.67 -19.74
N ILE A 367 16.94 3.38 -20.04
CA ILE A 367 17.46 3.52 -21.41
C ILE A 367 17.63 2.16 -22.08
N TYR A 368 17.94 1.10 -21.32
CA TYR A 368 18.02 -0.28 -21.79
C TYR A 368 16.78 -0.75 -22.58
N PHE A 369 15.59 -0.24 -22.26
CA PHE A 369 14.34 -0.66 -22.92
C PHE A 369 14.06 0.05 -24.26
N GLY A 370 14.93 0.98 -24.66
CA GLY A 370 14.83 1.77 -25.90
C GLY A 370 14.76 3.27 -25.63
N PHE A 371 15.29 4.06 -26.57
CA PHE A 371 15.31 5.52 -26.48
C PHE A 371 13.91 6.15 -26.42
N ASP A 372 12.94 5.62 -27.16
CA ASP A 372 11.56 6.15 -27.18
C ASP A 372 10.92 6.09 -25.79
N LYS A 373 11.09 4.96 -25.07
CA LYS A 373 10.59 4.82 -23.70
C LYS A 373 11.31 5.75 -22.74
N TYR A 374 12.60 5.99 -22.95
CA TYR A 374 13.33 6.96 -22.16
C TYR A 374 12.88 8.39 -22.41
N LEU A 375 12.52 8.75 -23.66
CA LEU A 375 11.92 10.05 -23.98
C LEU A 375 10.57 10.25 -23.25
N LEU A 376 9.75 9.21 -23.10
CA LEU A 376 8.55 9.26 -22.27
C LEU A 376 8.87 9.50 -20.78
N ILE A 377 9.95 8.91 -20.26
CA ILE A 377 10.43 9.17 -18.89
C ILE A 377 10.86 10.64 -18.75
N VAL A 378 11.58 11.18 -19.74
CA VAL A 378 11.99 12.59 -19.76
C VAL A 378 10.78 13.53 -19.79
N ALA A 379 9.78 13.25 -20.63
CA ALA A 379 8.54 14.02 -20.67
C ALA A 379 7.77 13.95 -19.34
N GLY A 380 7.64 12.74 -18.78
CA GLY A 380 7.04 12.53 -17.46
C GLY A 380 7.79 13.27 -16.35
N PHE A 381 9.12 13.32 -16.40
CA PHE A 381 9.95 14.07 -15.48
C PHE A 381 9.64 15.58 -15.52
N PHE A 382 9.65 16.20 -16.71
CA PHE A 382 9.34 17.63 -16.82
C PHE A 382 7.92 17.95 -16.35
N PHE A 383 6.95 17.09 -16.71
CA PHE A 383 5.59 17.19 -16.20
C PHE A 383 5.54 17.14 -14.67
N ASN A 384 6.25 16.18 -14.06
CA ASN A 384 6.31 16.03 -12.61
C ASN A 384 7.16 17.09 -11.89
N LEU A 385 8.08 17.74 -12.58
CA LEU A 385 8.91 18.81 -12.02
C LEU A 385 8.12 20.13 -11.93
N GLY A 386 7.24 20.41 -12.89
CA GLY A 386 6.45 21.64 -12.92
C GLY A 386 5.01 21.48 -12.43
N PHE A 387 4.23 20.62 -13.09
CA PHE A 387 2.78 20.54 -12.92
C PHE A 387 2.37 19.82 -11.63
N THR A 388 2.90 18.60 -11.41
CA THR A 388 2.49 17.73 -10.30
C THR A 388 2.60 18.39 -8.91
N PRO A 389 3.72 19.04 -8.52
CA PRO A 389 3.87 19.61 -7.18
C PRO A 389 2.89 20.77 -6.94
N LEU A 390 2.60 21.55 -7.98
CA LEU A 390 1.66 22.68 -7.91
C LEU A 390 0.22 22.19 -7.73
N VAL A 391 -0.20 21.19 -8.50
CA VAL A 391 -1.53 20.59 -8.35
C VAL A 391 -1.67 19.94 -6.98
N MET A 392 -0.66 19.18 -6.53
CA MET A 392 -0.68 18.51 -5.23
C MET A 392 -0.80 19.52 -4.08
N LEU A 393 -0.09 20.65 -4.13
CA LEU A 393 -0.22 21.71 -3.13
C LEU A 393 -1.58 22.41 -3.20
N TYR A 394 -2.05 22.79 -4.39
CA TYR A 394 -3.37 23.41 -4.56
C TYR A 394 -4.47 22.55 -3.93
N MET A 395 -4.39 21.26 -4.18
CA MET A 395 -5.33 20.27 -3.69
C MET A 395 -5.17 19.98 -2.19
N GLY A 396 -3.93 20.03 -1.69
CA GLY A 396 -3.61 19.95 -0.28
C GLY A 396 -4.31 21.00 0.58
N ALA A 397 -4.63 22.17 0.02
CA ALA A 397 -5.40 23.22 0.68
C ALA A 397 -6.81 22.78 1.14
N PHE A 398 -7.34 21.69 0.56
CA PHE A 398 -8.64 21.12 0.94
C PHE A 398 -8.53 20.01 1.98
N ASN A 399 -7.31 19.58 2.33
CA ASN A 399 -7.08 18.55 3.33
C ASN A 399 -7.26 19.12 4.75
N LYS A 400 -8.19 18.51 5.49
CA LYS A 400 -8.58 18.93 6.85
C LYS A 400 -8.51 17.79 7.86
N LYS A 401 -8.04 16.61 7.44
CA LYS A 401 -7.97 15.43 8.31
C LYS A 401 -6.61 15.33 8.96
N ARG A 402 -6.60 15.15 10.28
CA ARG A 402 -5.37 14.90 11.04
C ARG A 402 -4.76 13.56 10.61
N ILE A 403 -3.43 13.50 10.64
CA ILE A 403 -2.66 12.29 10.41
C ILE A 403 -1.86 11.97 11.66
N ASP A 404 -1.99 10.74 12.17
CA ASP A 404 -1.05 10.20 13.14
C ASP A 404 0.25 9.79 12.41
N LEU A 405 1.35 10.40 12.81
CA LEU A 405 2.68 10.22 12.22
C LEU A 405 3.36 8.92 12.70
N ASN A 406 2.94 8.38 13.84
CA ASN A 406 3.48 7.17 14.45
C ASN A 406 2.73 5.90 14.03
N ALA A 407 1.53 6.05 13.47
CA ALA A 407 0.78 4.96 12.88
C ALA A 407 1.56 4.27 11.75
N SER A 408 1.23 3.01 11.44
CA SER A 408 1.85 2.33 10.29
C SER A 408 1.56 3.09 8.99
N GLY A 409 2.56 3.19 8.10
CA GLY A 409 2.38 3.82 6.80
C GLY A 409 1.63 2.94 5.79
N PHE A 410 1.78 1.62 5.87
CA PHE A 410 1.12 0.68 4.98
C PHE A 410 -0.30 0.33 5.46
N GLY A 411 -1.25 0.28 4.53
CA GLY A 411 -2.67 -0.02 4.80
C GLY A 411 -3.37 0.99 5.71
N ASN A 412 -2.80 2.19 5.92
CA ASN A 412 -3.40 3.21 6.77
C ASN A 412 -4.13 4.27 5.95
N THR A 413 -5.46 4.28 6.07
CA THR A 413 -6.36 5.23 5.40
C THR A 413 -6.58 6.51 6.21
N GLN A 414 -5.95 6.69 7.37
CA GLN A 414 -6.03 7.95 8.12
C GLN A 414 -5.54 9.12 7.28
N GLY A 415 -6.23 10.25 7.34
CA GLY A 415 -5.93 11.37 6.46
C GLY A 415 -6.40 11.17 5.02
N THR A 416 -6.77 9.94 4.59
CA THR A 416 -7.32 9.72 3.25
C THR A 416 -8.77 10.18 3.15
N SER A 417 -9.04 10.88 2.06
CA SER A 417 -10.39 11.33 1.74
C SER A 417 -10.72 11.10 0.27
N ALA A 418 -12.01 11.03 -0.06
CA ALA A 418 -12.44 10.96 -1.46
C ALA A 418 -11.85 12.12 -2.29
N ALA A 419 -11.68 13.28 -1.66
CA ALA A 419 -10.95 14.39 -2.26
C ALA A 419 -9.53 13.99 -2.66
N GLN A 420 -8.74 13.29 -1.84
CA GLN A 420 -7.38 12.90 -2.21
C GLN A 420 -7.30 11.91 -3.39
N PHE A 421 -8.30 11.04 -3.57
CA PHE A 421 -8.36 10.21 -4.77
C PHE A 421 -8.69 11.05 -6.02
N LEU A 422 -9.62 12.00 -5.90
CA LEU A 422 -9.92 12.96 -6.96
C LEU A 422 -8.71 13.84 -7.31
N VAL A 423 -7.83 14.09 -6.34
CA VAL A 423 -6.61 14.90 -6.51
C VAL A 423 -5.58 14.23 -7.41
N MET A 424 -5.56 12.89 -7.46
CA MET A 424 -4.67 12.16 -8.37
C MET A 424 -5.18 12.19 -9.83
N ILE A 425 -6.49 12.37 -10.05
CA ILE A 425 -7.08 12.33 -11.39
C ILE A 425 -6.43 13.34 -12.35
N PRO A 426 -6.31 14.64 -12.04
CA PRO A 426 -5.68 15.60 -12.94
C PRO A 426 -4.22 15.27 -13.24
N VAL A 427 -3.48 14.72 -12.27
CA VAL A 427 -2.06 14.42 -12.45
C VAL A 427 -1.87 13.17 -13.32
N LEU A 428 -2.78 12.20 -13.23
CA LEU A 428 -2.65 10.94 -13.94
C LEU A 428 -3.35 10.94 -15.30
N ILE A 429 -4.58 11.44 -15.38
CA ILE A 429 -5.44 11.33 -16.57
C ILE A 429 -5.16 12.46 -17.57
N LEU A 430 -4.96 13.70 -17.09
CA LEU A 430 -4.72 14.84 -17.98
C LEU A 430 -3.55 14.62 -18.96
N PRO A 431 -2.35 14.20 -18.53
CA PRO A 431 -1.26 13.98 -19.48
C PRO A 431 -1.55 12.82 -20.45
N MET A 432 -2.31 11.80 -20.04
CA MET A 432 -2.71 10.73 -20.97
C MET A 432 -3.67 11.24 -22.05
N ILE A 433 -4.64 12.08 -21.69
CA ILE A 433 -5.57 12.69 -22.64
C ILE A 433 -4.82 13.59 -23.62
N ILE A 434 -3.96 14.47 -23.09
CA ILE A 434 -3.15 15.38 -23.93
C ILE A 434 -2.29 14.56 -24.89
N TYR A 435 -1.60 13.53 -24.38
CA TYR A 435 -0.76 12.67 -25.20
C TYR A 435 -1.57 11.95 -26.27
N ALA A 436 -2.70 11.33 -25.91
CA ALA A 436 -3.54 10.59 -26.85
C ALA A 436 -4.04 11.48 -28.00
N ILE A 437 -4.51 12.70 -27.68
CA ILE A 437 -4.99 13.65 -28.69
C ILE A 437 -3.83 14.10 -29.59
N VAL A 438 -2.71 14.55 -29.02
CA VAL A 438 -1.60 15.07 -29.81
C VAL A 438 -0.94 13.98 -30.64
N ASN A 439 -0.78 12.77 -30.09
CA ASN A 439 -0.20 11.64 -30.81
C ASN A 439 -1.06 11.23 -32.01
N HIS A 440 -2.39 11.24 -31.85
CA HIS A 440 -3.31 10.91 -32.94
C HIS A 440 -3.18 11.87 -34.14
N PHE A 441 -2.98 13.17 -33.90
CA PHE A 441 -2.92 14.17 -34.98
C PHE A 441 -1.50 14.53 -35.44
N PHE A 442 -0.50 14.44 -34.57
CA PHE A 442 0.86 14.97 -34.80
C PHE A 442 1.99 13.98 -34.51
N GLY A 443 1.67 12.74 -34.12
CA GLY A 443 2.62 11.66 -33.89
C GLY A 443 3.40 11.74 -32.56
N PHE A 444 4.21 10.69 -32.34
CA PHE A 444 4.88 10.38 -31.07
C PHE A 444 5.75 11.54 -30.57
N ASN A 445 6.70 11.99 -31.40
CA ASN A 445 7.68 13.02 -31.01
C ASN A 445 6.99 14.32 -30.56
N THR A 446 5.96 14.75 -31.30
CA THR A 446 5.21 15.96 -30.97
C THR A 446 4.46 15.79 -29.64
N ALA A 447 3.83 14.63 -29.42
CA ALA A 447 3.12 14.33 -28.18
C ALA A 447 4.06 14.36 -26.96
N VAL A 448 5.23 13.74 -27.06
CA VAL A 448 6.27 13.76 -26.02
C VAL A 448 6.70 15.20 -25.69
N ILE A 449 6.99 16.00 -26.72
CA ILE A 449 7.40 17.41 -26.56
C ILE A 449 6.30 18.23 -25.89
N VAL A 450 5.04 18.05 -26.29
CA VAL A 450 3.92 18.78 -25.69
C VAL A 450 3.77 18.45 -24.21
N ILE A 451 3.90 17.18 -23.80
CA ILE A 451 3.85 16.79 -22.38
C ILE A 451 4.99 17.44 -21.58
N ALA A 452 6.21 17.42 -22.12
CA ALA A 452 7.34 18.09 -21.49
C ALA A 452 7.10 19.60 -21.38
N ALA A 453 6.58 20.23 -22.44
CA ALA A 453 6.29 21.66 -22.50
C ALA A 453 5.24 22.08 -21.46
N VAL A 454 4.17 21.30 -21.24
CA VAL A 454 3.19 21.54 -20.18
C VAL A 454 3.88 21.63 -18.81
N GLY A 455 4.81 20.72 -18.55
CA GLY A 455 5.62 20.73 -17.33
C GLY A 455 6.48 21.99 -17.20
N VAL A 456 7.23 22.32 -18.24
CA VAL A 456 8.11 23.50 -18.27
C VAL A 456 7.31 24.80 -18.11
N ILE A 457 6.20 24.96 -18.84
CA ILE A 457 5.32 26.14 -18.74
C ILE A 457 4.75 26.27 -17.32
N SER A 458 4.35 25.15 -16.71
CA SER A 458 3.87 25.13 -15.32
C SER A 458 4.95 25.55 -14.34
N PHE A 459 6.19 25.09 -14.54
CA PHE A 459 7.35 25.47 -13.73
C PHE A 459 7.67 26.98 -13.85
N LEU A 460 7.70 27.51 -15.08
CA LEU A 460 7.92 28.95 -15.31
C LEU A 460 6.78 29.80 -14.70
N SER A 461 5.56 29.28 -14.72
CA SER A 461 4.38 29.90 -14.12
C SER A 461 4.25 29.69 -12.62
N LYS A 462 5.22 29.00 -11.97
CA LYS A 462 5.20 28.65 -10.54
C LYS A 462 4.79 29.83 -9.68
N ASN A 463 5.45 30.98 -9.82
CA ASN A 463 5.22 32.12 -8.92
C ASN A 463 3.76 32.59 -8.92
N ARG A 464 3.14 32.66 -10.11
CA ARG A 464 1.73 33.04 -10.27
C ARG A 464 0.80 31.99 -9.66
N LEU A 465 0.98 30.72 -10.01
CA LEU A 465 0.16 29.62 -9.52
C LEU A 465 0.25 29.48 -8.00
N MET A 466 1.44 29.65 -7.46
CA MET A 466 1.75 29.50 -6.05
C MET A 466 1.17 30.65 -5.20
N ASN A 467 0.94 31.84 -5.78
CA ASN A 467 0.15 32.90 -5.15
C ASN A 467 -1.34 32.52 -5.04
N LEU A 468 -1.90 31.82 -6.04
CA LEU A 468 -3.27 31.31 -5.98
C LEU A 468 -3.38 30.22 -4.89
N ILE A 469 -2.40 29.33 -4.83
CA ILE A 469 -2.30 28.28 -3.81
C ILE A 469 -2.25 28.91 -2.42
N GLU A 470 -1.35 29.88 -2.20
CA GLU A 470 -1.22 30.57 -0.91
C GLU A 470 -2.56 31.21 -0.47
N LYS A 471 -3.22 31.97 -1.36
CA LYS A 471 -4.53 32.56 -1.07
C LYS A 471 -5.54 31.49 -0.66
N LYS A 472 -5.52 30.33 -1.31
CA LYS A 472 -6.44 29.22 -0.99
C LYS A 472 -6.17 28.62 0.39
N TYR A 473 -4.91 28.43 0.74
CA TYR A 473 -4.52 27.97 2.08
C TYR A 473 -4.90 28.97 3.17
N GLN A 474 -4.71 30.27 2.93
CA GLN A 474 -5.12 31.32 3.86
C GLN A 474 -6.65 31.34 4.06
N GLN A 475 -7.43 31.26 2.97
CA GLN A 475 -8.89 31.16 3.03
C GLN A 475 -9.37 29.95 3.85
N ASN A 476 -8.69 28.81 3.72
CA ASN A 476 -9.07 27.57 4.42
C ASN A 476 -8.42 27.43 5.81
N LYS A 477 -7.51 28.33 6.22
CA LYS A 477 -6.68 28.24 7.43
C LYS A 477 -7.48 27.80 8.66
N TYR A 478 -8.55 28.53 8.99
CA TYR A 478 -9.36 28.25 10.18
C TYR A 478 -10.14 26.94 10.09
N LYS A 479 -10.65 26.59 8.90
CA LYS A 479 -11.34 25.31 8.65
C LYS A 479 -10.36 24.14 8.84
N THR A 480 -9.12 24.28 8.37
CA THR A 480 -8.06 23.28 8.54
C THR A 480 -7.62 23.15 10.00
N LEU A 481 -7.41 24.28 10.70
CA LEU A 481 -7.09 24.29 12.14
C LEU A 481 -8.16 23.59 12.97
N HIS A 482 -9.44 23.87 12.69
CA HIS A 482 -10.55 23.19 13.35
C HIS A 482 -10.61 21.70 12.98
N GLY A 483 -10.39 21.35 11.71
CA GLY A 483 -10.34 19.96 11.25
C GLY A 483 -9.27 19.13 11.96
N PHE A 484 -8.05 19.67 12.11
CA PHE A 484 -6.96 18.97 12.79
C PHE A 484 -7.15 18.83 14.31
N LYS A 485 -8.05 19.61 14.93
CA LYS A 485 -8.42 19.42 16.35
C LYS A 485 -9.30 18.19 16.58
N GLN A 486 -10.02 17.74 15.57
CA GLN A 486 -10.92 16.58 15.69
C GLN A 486 -10.05 15.32 15.66
N SER A 487 -9.73 14.76 16.83
CA SER A 487 -9.14 13.42 16.95
C SER A 487 -10.21 12.38 16.65
N GLU A 488 -9.92 11.48 15.71
CA GLU A 488 -10.70 10.24 15.51
C GLU A 488 -10.54 9.27 16.68
#